data_AF-X1I6N7-F1
#
_entry.id   AF-X1I6N7-F1
#
_cell.length_a   1.000
_cell.length_b   1.000
_cell.length_c   1.000
_cell.angle_alpha   90.00
_cell.angle_beta   90.00
_cell.angle_gamma   90.00
#
_symmetry.space_group_name_H-M   'P 1'
#
loop_
_entity.id
_entity.type
_entity.pdbx_description
1 polymer ?
#
loop_
_entity_poly.entity_id
_entity_poly.type
_entity_poly.pdbx_seq_one_letter_code
_entity_poly.pdbx_strand_id
1 'polypeptide(L)'
;MKPNWKRNGLIYIVILVAGIALFSYFLPTSKGPIEIGLDEAIAMSQNNEIANLVIDADELLITAKDGTELKASIHYLNYVDLQELGLNL
;
A
#
# COMPACT_ATOMS: atom_id res chain seq x y z
N MET A 1 36.38 -7.42 42.23
CA MET A 1 36.37 -7.27 40.76
C MET A 1 35.55 -6.03 40.41
N LYS A 2 36.15 -4.99 39.79
CA LYS A 2 35.46 -3.75 39.43
C LYS A 2 34.55 -4.03 38.21
N PRO A 3 33.24 -3.78 38.28
CA PRO A 3 32.35 -3.97 37.13
C PRO A 3 32.71 -2.95 36.05
N ASN A 4 33.20 -3.43 34.91
CA ASN A 4 33.52 -2.58 33.76
C ASN A 4 32.22 -2.19 33.03
N TRP A 5 31.41 -1.36 33.69
CA TRP A 5 30.06 -0.96 33.25
C TRP A 5 30.02 -0.30 31.87
N LYS A 6 31.10 0.36 31.44
CA LYS A 6 31.20 1.00 30.11
C LYS A 6 31.16 0.00 28.94
N ARG A 7 31.56 -1.27 29.16
CA ARG A 7 31.65 -2.28 28.08
C ARG A 7 30.33 -3.02 27.85
N ASN A 8 29.53 -3.20 28.90
CA ASN A 8 28.20 -3.83 28.77
C ASN A 8 27.16 -2.87 28.17
N GLY A 9 27.23 -1.57 28.47
CA GLY A 9 26.31 -0.59 27.87
C GLY A 9 26.37 -0.55 26.35
N LEU A 10 27.57 -0.67 25.77
CA LEU A 10 27.76 -0.68 24.31
C LEU A 10 27.09 -1.89 23.66
N ILE A 11 27.15 -3.05 24.30
CA ILE A 11 26.52 -4.29 23.80
C ILE A 11 25.00 -4.13 23.77
N TYR A 12 24.40 -3.52 24.81
CA TYR A 12 22.96 -3.24 24.79
C TYR A 12 22.57 -2.27 23.67
N ILE A 13 23.39 -1.25 23.38
CA ILE A 13 23.13 -0.32 22.26
C ILE A 13 23.22 -1.06 20.92
N VAL A 14 24.22 -1.91 20.72
CA VAL A 14 24.36 -2.71 19.49
C VAL A 14 23.17 -3.66 19.30
N ILE A 15 22.73 -4.33 20.37
CA ILE A 15 21.55 -5.21 20.35
C ILE A 15 20.28 -4.41 20.03
N LEU A 16 20.13 -3.21 20.60
CA LEU A 16 18.98 -2.32 20.33
C LEU A 16 18.95 -1.90 18.85
N VAL A 17 20.07 -1.47 18.30
CA VAL A 17 20.19 -1.06 16.89
C VAL A 17 19.92 -2.23 15.94
N ALA A 18 20.46 -3.41 16.25
CA ALA A 18 20.18 -4.63 15.50
C ALA A 18 18.69 -5.00 15.54
N GLY A 19 18.05 -4.85 16.69
CA GLY A 19 16.61 -5.06 16.85
C GLY A 19 15.77 -4.12 15.99
N ILE A 20 16.08 -2.83 16.00
CA ILE A 20 15.39 -1.81 15.16
C ILE A 20 15.59 -2.11 13.67
N ALA A 21 16.81 -2.48 13.27
CA ALA A 21 17.11 -2.82 11.88
C ALA A 21 16.33 -4.04 11.39
N LEU A 22 16.29 -5.12 12.18
CA LEU A 22 15.48 -6.30 11.87
C LEU A 22 13.99 -5.95 11.80
N PHE A 23 13.49 -5.13 12.73
CA PHE A 23 12.09 -4.72 12.73
C PHE A 23 11.72 -3.90 11.48
N SER A 24 12.63 -3.06 10.98
CA SER A 24 12.43 -2.32 9.74
C SER A 24 12.31 -3.21 8.50
N TYR A 25 12.95 -4.39 8.51
CA TYR A 25 12.85 -5.38 7.43
C TYR A 25 11.53 -6.16 7.46
N PHE A 26 10.92 -6.29 8.64
CA PHE A 26 9.63 -6.95 8.83
C PHE A 26 8.43 -6.02 8.67
N LEU A 27 8.64 -4.70 8.67
CA LEU A 27 7.60 -3.74 8.31
C LEU A 27 7.47 -3.73 6.79
N PRO A 28 6.38 -4.27 6.21
CA PRO A 28 6.12 -4.08 4.79
C PRO A 28 6.15 -2.58 4.55
N THR A 29 6.99 -2.14 3.61
CA THR A 29 6.97 -0.77 3.13
C THR A 29 5.68 -0.65 2.34
N SER A 30 4.56 -0.49 3.04
CA SER A 30 3.27 -0.17 2.47
C SER A 30 3.43 1.22 1.90
N LYS A 31 3.95 1.26 0.67
CA LYS A 31 3.59 2.30 -0.28
C LYS A 31 2.11 2.05 -0.46
N GLY A 32 1.29 2.70 0.36
CA GLY A 32 -0.15 2.56 0.28
C GLY A 32 -0.61 2.79 -1.17
N PRO A 33 -1.78 2.25 -1.55
CA PRO A 33 -2.25 2.33 -2.92
C PRO A 33 -2.20 3.77 -3.41
N ILE A 34 -1.63 3.96 -4.61
CA ILE A 34 -1.46 5.29 -5.18
C ILE A 34 -2.85 5.85 -5.48
N GLU A 35 -3.14 7.03 -4.97
CA GLU A 35 -4.42 7.68 -5.22
C GLU A 35 -4.46 8.22 -6.64
N ILE A 36 -5.42 7.71 -7.42
CA ILE A 36 -5.68 8.12 -8.80
C ILE A 36 -7.10 8.70 -8.92
N GLY A 37 -7.30 9.54 -9.93
CA GLY A 37 -8.63 10.02 -10.28
C GLY A 37 -9.53 8.89 -10.78
N LEU A 38 -10.85 9.06 -10.65
CA LEU A 38 -11.82 8.10 -11.18
C LEU A 38 -11.76 8.03 -12.72
N ASP A 39 -11.51 9.17 -13.36
CA ASP A 39 -11.26 9.29 -14.80
C ASP A 39 -10.05 8.44 -15.25
N GLU A 40 -8.97 8.48 -14.48
CA GLU A 40 -7.78 7.66 -14.74
C GLU A 40 -8.08 6.17 -14.51
N ALA A 41 -8.81 5.83 -13.45
CA ALA A 41 -9.27 4.46 -13.20
C ALA A 41 -10.13 3.91 -14.35
N ILE A 42 -11.04 4.72 -14.90
CA ILE A 42 -11.88 4.35 -16.05
C ILE A 42 -11.02 4.17 -17.30
N ALA A 43 -10.08 5.08 -17.56
CA ALA A 43 -9.16 4.97 -18.70
C ALA A 43 -8.33 3.68 -18.62
N MET A 44 -7.79 3.36 -17.45
CA MET A 44 -7.05 2.11 -17.21
C MET A 44 -7.92 0.86 -17.41
N SER A 45 -9.20 0.93 -17.01
CA SER A 45 -10.18 -0.14 -17.24
C SER A 45 -10.38 -0.38 -18.73
N GLN A 46 -10.56 0.69 -19.50
CA GLN A 46 -10.74 0.63 -20.96
C GLN A 46 -9.49 0.13 -21.69
N ASN A 47 -8.30 0.48 -21.19
CA ASN A 47 -7.02 0.01 -21.71
C ASN A 47 -6.69 -1.44 -21.31
N ASN A 48 -7.55 -2.10 -20.53
CA ASN A 48 -7.35 -3.45 -20.02
C ASN A 48 -6.07 -3.56 -19.16
N GLU A 49 -5.75 -2.50 -18.41
CA GLU A 49 -4.58 -2.42 -17.53
C GLU A 49 -4.89 -2.90 -16.10
N ILE A 50 -6.17 -3.07 -15.77
CA ILE A 50 -6.66 -3.57 -14.49
C ILE A 50 -6.64 -5.10 -14.48
N ALA A 51 -6.04 -5.68 -13.44
CA ALA A 51 -6.05 -7.13 -13.18
C ALA A 51 -7.14 -7.52 -12.19
N ASN A 52 -7.36 -6.69 -11.16
CA ASN A 52 -8.37 -6.93 -10.14
C ASN A 52 -8.93 -5.61 -9.65
N LEU A 53 -10.20 -5.62 -9.25
CA LEU A 53 -10.89 -4.44 -8.75
C LEU A 53 -11.80 -4.84 -7.59
N VAL A 54 -11.67 -4.12 -6.48
CA VAL A 54 -12.41 -4.33 -5.25
C VAL A 54 -13.03 -3.00 -4.84
N ILE A 55 -14.35 -2.99 -4.62
CA ILE A 55 -15.05 -1.83 -4.10
C ILE A 55 -15.12 -1.99 -2.58
N ASP A 56 -14.56 -1.03 -1.84
CA ASP A 56 -14.62 -0.97 -0.38
C ASP A 56 -15.28 0.34 0.06
N ALA A 57 -16.56 0.25 0.44
CA ALA A 57 -17.42 1.38 0.79
C ALA A 57 -17.39 2.49 -0.27
N ASP A 58 -16.69 3.60 0.01
CA ASP A 58 -16.60 4.79 -0.84
C ASP A 58 -15.28 4.85 -1.63
N GLU A 59 -14.50 3.78 -1.59
CA GLU A 59 -13.20 3.63 -2.25
C GLU A 59 -13.21 2.47 -3.26
N LEU A 60 -12.49 2.68 -4.36
CA LEU A 60 -12.26 1.71 -5.41
C LEU A 60 -10.80 1.31 -5.37
N LEU A 61 -10.52 0.09 -4.93
CA LEU A 61 -9.19 -0.50 -4.92
C LEU A 61 -8.96 -1.22 -6.24
N ILE A 62 -7.86 -0.88 -6.91
CA ILE A 62 -7.52 -1.35 -8.25
C ILE A 62 -6.14 -1.97 -8.17
N THR A 63 -6.02 -3.22 -8.59
CA THR A 63 -4.73 -3.87 -8.81
C THR A 63 -4.47 -3.88 -10.30
N ALA A 64 -3.46 -3.13 -10.73
CA ALA A 64 -3.01 -3.14 -12.11
C ALA A 64 -2.23 -4.42 -12.45
N LYS A 65 -2.16 -4.77 -13.74
CA LYS A 65 -1.46 -5.98 -14.22
C LYS A 65 0.05 -5.98 -13.95
N ASP A 66 0.64 -4.81 -13.76
CA ASP A 66 2.04 -4.63 -13.36
C ASP A 66 2.27 -4.92 -11.86
N GLY A 67 1.21 -5.17 -11.09
CA GLY A 67 1.24 -5.38 -9.64
C GLY A 67 1.12 -4.09 -8.83
N THR A 68 0.88 -2.95 -9.47
CA THR A 68 0.67 -1.68 -8.78
C THR A 68 -0.72 -1.66 -8.14
N GLU A 69 -0.77 -1.31 -6.85
CA GLU A 69 -2.03 -1.07 -6.13
C GLU A 69 -2.37 0.41 -6.23
N LEU A 70 -3.57 0.69 -6.73
CA LEU A 70 -4.11 2.01 -6.95
C LEU A 70 -5.44 2.12 -6.19
N LYS A 71 -5.79 3.33 -5.78
CA LYS A 71 -7.10 3.62 -5.19
C LYS A 71 -7.75 4.83 -5.86
N ALA A 72 -9.05 4.77 -6.08
CA ALA A 72 -9.84 5.91 -6.54
C ALA A 72 -11.01 6.15 -5.58
N SER A 73 -11.33 7.41 -5.30
CA SER A 73 -12.48 7.75 -4.46
C SER A 73 -13.75 7.82 -5.30
N ILE A 74 -14.74 6.99 -4.98
CA ILE A 74 -16.02 6.89 -5.69
C ILE A 74 -17.16 7.61 -4.97
N HIS A 75 -16.95 8.03 -3.71
CA HIS A 75 -17.92 8.75 -2.89
C HIS A 75 -19.29 8.02 -2.88
N TYR A 76 -20.27 8.50 -3.66
CA TYR A 76 -21.62 7.94 -3.71
C TYR A 76 -21.87 7.01 -4.90
N LEU A 77 -20.89 6.82 -5.78
CA LEU A 77 -21.04 6.01 -6.98
C LEU A 77 -21.00 4.53 -6.63
N ASN A 78 -21.98 3.78 -7.13
CA ASN A 78 -22.03 2.34 -7.02
C ASN A 78 -21.45 1.66 -8.27
N TYR A 79 -21.30 0.33 -8.24
CA TYR A 79 -20.77 -0.44 -9.37
C TYR A 79 -21.52 -0.25 -10.69
N VAL A 80 -22.84 -0.05 -10.65
CA VAL A 80 -23.66 0.22 -11.85
C VAL A 80 -23.32 1.59 -12.42
N ASP A 81 -23.23 2.61 -11.57
CA ASP A 81 -22.84 3.96 -11.99
C ASP A 81 -21.43 3.96 -12.61
N LEU A 82 -20.50 3.19 -12.03
CA LEU A 82 -19.15 3.03 -12.56
C LEU A 82 -19.14 2.37 -13.95
N GLN A 83 -19.99 1.35 -14.16
CA GLN A 83 -20.15 0.75 -15.49
C GLN A 83 -20.74 1.73 -16.50
N GLU A 84 -21.69 2.57 -16.11
CA GLU A 84 -22.25 3.62 -16.97
C GLU A 84 -21.19 4.66 -17.36
N LEU A 85 -20.22 4.92 -16.50
CA LEU A 85 -19.07 5.78 -16.78
C LEU A 85 -18.01 5.10 -17.69
N GLY A 86 -18.19 3.82 -18.03
CA GLY A 86 -17.32 3.07 -18.93
C GLY A 86 -16.24 2.26 -18.24
N LEU A 87 -16.40 1.96 -16.95
CA LEU A 87 -15.60 0.96 -16.25
C LEU A 87 -15.98 -0.43 -16.76
N ASN A 88 -15.02 -1.11 -17.41
CA ASN A 88 -15.21 -2.41 -18.03
C ASN A 88 -14.10 -3.36 -17.59
N LEU A 89 -14.46 -4.49 -16.97
CA LEU A 89 -13.53 -5.51 -16.48
C LEU A 89 -13.55 -6.74 -17.39
#